data_AF-A0A351SM36-F1
#
_entry.id   AF-A0A351SM36-F1
#
_cell.length_a   1.000
_cell.length_b   1.000
_cell.length_c   1.000
_cell.angle_alpha   90.00
_cell.angle_beta   90.00
_cell.angle_gamma   90.00
#
_symmetry.space_group_name_H-M   'P 1'
#
loop_
_entity.id
_entity.type
_entity.pdbx_description
1 polymer ?
#
loop_
_entity_poly.entity_id
_entity_poly.type
_entity_poly.pdbx_seq_one_letter_code
_entity_poly.pdbx_strand_id
1 'polypeptide(L)'
;MITKNNKQIQIRIDAETKKETKKILDNLGIDMSSAIKLFFRQIINARNLPFELRGENGLTLHNAELLRTSIISAKNSTKIFKNGAALLKDALKD
;
A
#
# COMPACT_ATOMS: atom_id res chain seq x y z
N MET A 1 24.60 -29.74 3.48
CA MET A 1 23.23 -29.53 4.01
C MET A 1 22.99 -28.05 4.17
N ILE A 2 21.96 -27.48 3.54
CA ILE A 2 21.59 -26.07 3.75
C ILE A 2 20.68 -26.04 4.99
N THR A 3 21.17 -25.53 6.11
CA THR A 3 20.41 -25.44 7.36
C THR A 3 19.33 -24.38 7.21
N LYS A 4 18.07 -24.79 7.20
CA LYS A 4 16.92 -23.87 7.18
C LYS A 4 16.80 -23.22 8.55
N ASN A 5 17.34 -22.00 8.70
CA ASN A 5 17.31 -21.26 9.96
C ASN A 5 15.91 -20.64 10.17
N ASN A 6 14.99 -21.43 10.72
CA ASN A 6 13.64 -20.96 11.04
C ASN A 6 13.68 -20.06 12.28
N LYS A 7 13.12 -18.86 12.18
CA LYS A 7 12.94 -17.93 13.30
C LYS A 7 11.46 -17.80 13.66
N GLN A 8 11.16 -17.68 14.95
CA GLN A 8 9.81 -17.46 15.47
C GLN A 8 9.50 -15.96 15.55
N ILE A 9 8.24 -15.60 15.31
CA ILE A 9 7.71 -14.25 15.52
C ILE A 9 6.63 -14.34 16.61
N GLN A 10 6.70 -13.49 17.63
CA GLN A 10 5.67 -13.33 18.65
C GLN A 10 5.02 -11.96 18.51
N ILE A 11 3.68 -11.93 18.45
CA ILE A 11 2.91 -10.71 18.22
C ILE A 11 1.83 -10.62 19.29
N ARG A 12 1.70 -9.45 19.93
CA ARG A 12 0.58 -9.15 20.83
C ARG A 12 -0.57 -8.63 19.99
N ILE A 13 -1.74 -9.25 20.14
CA ILE A 13 -2.98 -8.88 19.44
C ILE A 13 -4.15 -9.03 20.40
N ASP A 14 -5.21 -8.28 20.14
CA ASP A 14 -6.46 -8.41 20.87
C ASP A 14 -7.11 -9.80 20.64
N ALA A 15 -7.82 -10.29 21.67
CA ALA A 15 -8.44 -11.62 21.65
C ALA A 15 -9.59 -11.72 20.64
N GLU A 16 -10.38 -10.65 20.49
CA GLU A 16 -11.48 -10.57 19.54
C GLU A 16 -10.94 -10.57 18.11
N THR A 17 -9.96 -9.71 17.82
CA THR A 17 -9.31 -9.66 16.50
C THR A 17 -8.73 -11.03 16.10
N LYS A 18 -8.08 -11.72 17.03
CA LYS A 18 -7.56 -13.08 16.79
C LYS A 18 -8.67 -14.08 16.44
N LYS A 19 -9.79 -14.03 17.17
CA LYS A 19 -10.92 -14.94 17.00
C LYS A 19 -11.62 -14.71 15.66
N GLU A 20 -11.90 -13.46 15.31
CA GLU A 20 -12.53 -13.11 14.04
C GLU A 20 -11.66 -13.49 12.84
N THR A 21 -10.36 -13.14 12.90
CA THR A 21 -9.41 -13.51 11.86
C THR A 21 -9.38 -15.01 11.65
N LYS A 22 -9.30 -15.79 12.74
CA LYS A 22 -9.30 -17.26 12.67
C LYS A 22 -10.56 -17.79 11.99
N LYS A 23 -11.74 -17.26 12.33
CA LYS A 23 -13.01 -17.67 11.69
C LYS A 23 -13.00 -17.44 10.18
N ILE A 24 -12.49 -16.30 9.73
CA ILE A 24 -12.39 -15.96 8.30
C ILE A 24 -11.40 -16.90 7.60
N LEU A 25 -10.23 -17.14 8.20
CA LEU A 25 -9.20 -18.00 7.61
C LEU A 25 -9.62 -19.47 7.57
N ASP A 26 -10.31 -19.96 8.61
CA ASP A 26 -10.85 -21.32 8.65
C ASP A 26 -11.87 -21.53 7.50
N ASN A 27 -12.72 -20.55 7.21
CA ASN A 27 -13.65 -20.60 6.06
C ASN A 27 -12.92 -20.62 4.70
N LEU A 28 -11.72 -20.05 4.63
CA LEU A 28 -10.87 -20.08 3.44
C LEU A 28 -10.01 -21.35 3.36
N GLY A 29 -10.03 -22.20 4.39
CA GLY A 29 -9.20 -23.41 4.47
C GLY A 29 -7.71 -23.12 4.70
N ILE A 30 -7.37 -21.97 5.29
CA ILE A 30 -5.98 -21.53 5.49
C ILE A 30 -5.72 -21.38 7.00
N ASP A 31 -4.58 -21.87 7.49
CA ASP A 31 -4.20 -21.66 8.89
C ASP A 31 -3.55 -20.27 9.11
N MET A 32 -3.58 -19.80 10.35
CA MET A 32 -3.05 -18.48 10.74
C MET A 32 -1.58 -18.27 10.36
N SER A 33 -0.74 -19.32 10.46
CA SER A 33 0.68 -19.22 10.12
C SER A 33 0.88 -19.06 8.61
N SER A 34 0.12 -19.82 7.82
CA SER A 34 0.13 -19.72 6.37
C SER A 34 -0.36 -18.35 5.89
N ALA A 35 -1.42 -17.81 6.48
CA ALA A 35 -1.91 -16.47 6.17
C ALA A 35 -0.84 -15.38 6.42
N ILE A 36 -0.17 -15.43 7.57
CA ILE A 36 0.92 -14.48 7.90
C ILE A 36 2.10 -14.63 6.94
N LYS A 37 2.49 -15.87 6.58
CA LYS A 37 3.55 -16.11 5.59
C LYS A 37 3.17 -15.56 4.20
N LEU A 38 1.93 -15.75 3.78
CA LEU A 38 1.41 -15.20 2.52
C LEU A 38 1.48 -13.67 2.52
N PHE A 39 1.05 -13.05 3.61
CA PHE A 39 1.14 -11.61 3.80
C PHE A 39 2.58 -11.08 3.66
N PHE A 40 3.56 -11.73 4.30
CA PHE A 40 4.96 -11.34 4.15
C PHE A 40 5.51 -11.57 2.74
N ARG A 41 5.14 -12.67 2.08
CA ARG A 41 5.52 -12.89 0.67
C ARG A 41 4.97 -11.80 -0.22
N GLN A 42 3.75 -11.34 0.03
CA GLN A 42 3.16 -10.25 -0.75
C GLN A 42 3.92 -8.93 -0.53
N ILE A 43 4.31 -8.61 0.70
CA ILE A 43 5.18 -7.43 0.98
C ILE A 43 6.49 -7.53 0.20
N ILE A 44 7.16 -8.68 0.24
CA ILE A 44 8.44 -8.88 -0.44
C ILE A 44 8.28 -8.74 -1.96
N ASN A 45 7.24 -9.35 -2.52
CA ASN A 45 6.98 -9.34 -3.96
C ASN A 45 6.66 -7.93 -4.47
N ALA A 46 5.78 -7.22 -3.76
CA ALA A 46 5.32 -5.91 -4.17
C ALA A 46 6.27 -4.77 -3.74
N ARG A 47 7.24 -5.05 -2.86
CA ARG A 47 8.13 -4.08 -2.21
C ARG A 47 7.39 -2.89 -1.60
N ASN A 48 6.16 -3.14 -1.14
CA ASN A 48 5.26 -2.17 -0.54
C ASN A 48 4.33 -2.87 0.45
N LEU A 49 3.43 -2.11 1.09
CA LEU A 49 2.35 -2.73 1.86
C LEU A 49 1.31 -3.34 0.91
N PRO A 50 0.86 -4.57 1.16
CA PRO A 50 0.05 -5.37 0.25
C PRO A 50 -1.44 -5.03 0.36
N PHE A 51 -1.73 -3.78 0.68
CA PHE A 51 -3.05 -3.18 0.76
C PHE A 51 -2.89 -1.68 0.55
N GLU A 52 -3.91 -1.06 0.00
CA GLU A 52 -3.93 0.39 -0.16
C GLU A 52 -4.07 1.06 1.21
N LEU A 53 -3.16 1.98 1.52
CA LEU A 53 -3.26 2.83 2.70
C LEU A 53 -4.35 3.88 2.46
N ARG A 54 -5.60 3.49 2.68
CA ARG A 54 -6.73 4.42 2.67
C ARG A 54 -6.85 5.05 4.05
N GLY A 55 -6.24 6.22 4.24
CA GLY A 55 -6.60 7.14 5.32
C GLY A 55 -7.78 8.02 4.92
N GLU A 56 -8.29 8.86 5.84
CA GLU A 56 -9.28 9.91 5.50
C GLU A 56 -8.79 10.85 4.37
N ASN A 57 -7.47 10.95 4.20
CA ASN A 57 -6.79 11.96 3.38
C ASN A 57 -6.26 11.37 2.06
N GLY A 58 -6.26 10.04 1.91
CA GLY A 58 -5.34 9.33 1.02
C GLY A 58 -5.93 8.81 -0.29
N LEU A 59 -6.79 9.59 -0.95
CA LEU A 59 -7.60 9.27 -2.16
C LEU A 59 -9.09 9.06 -1.87
N THR A 60 -9.73 10.05 -1.23
CA THR A 60 -11.19 10.22 -1.37
C THR A 60 -11.55 10.37 -2.85
N LEU A 61 -12.80 10.08 -3.23
CA LEU A 61 -13.29 10.31 -4.61
C LEU A 61 -12.93 11.73 -5.09
N HIS A 62 -13.04 12.71 -4.19
CA HIS A 62 -12.70 14.10 -4.44
C HIS A 62 -11.22 14.29 -4.82
N ASN A 63 -10.28 13.71 -4.06
CA ASN A 63 -8.86 13.81 -4.37
C ASN A 63 -8.50 13.07 -5.66
N ALA A 64 -9.19 11.98 -5.98
CA ALA A 64 -9.02 11.27 -7.25
C ALA A 64 -9.49 12.12 -8.45
N GLU A 65 -10.58 12.87 -8.29
CA GLU A 65 -11.08 13.78 -9.33
C GLU A 65 -10.19 15.01 -9.52
N LEU A 66 -9.67 15.58 -8.43
CA LEU A 66 -8.64 16.62 -8.47
C LEU A 66 -7.36 16.15 -9.18
N LEU A 67 -6.89 14.93 -8.88
CA LEU A 67 -5.76 14.32 -9.58
C LEU A 67 -6.07 14.11 -11.07
N ARG A 68 -7.28 13.66 -11.40
CA ARG A 68 -7.69 13.44 -12.80
C ARG A 68 -7.73 14.75 -13.58
N THR A 69 -8.33 15.79 -13.02
CA THR A 69 -8.42 17.12 -13.66
C THR A 69 -7.05 17.77 -13.83
N SER A 70 -6.15 17.63 -12.85
CA SER A 70 -4.78 18.14 -12.94
C SER A 70 -3.93 17.39 -13.97
N ILE A 71 -4.11 16.08 -14.13
CA ILE A 71 -3.47 15.30 -15.20
C ILE A 71 -3.97 15.75 -16.58
N ILE A 72 -5.28 15.99 -16.74
CA ILE A 72 -5.86 16.45 -18.02
C ILE A 72 -5.36 17.85 -18.38
N SER A 73 -5.35 18.78 -17.42
CA SER A 73 -4.87 20.14 -17.66
C SER A 73 -3.38 20.17 -17.96
N ALA A 74 -2.57 19.36 -17.26
CA ALA A 74 -1.15 19.20 -17.55
C ALA A 74 -0.90 18.63 -18.96
N LYS A 75 -1.69 17.64 -19.39
CA LYS A 75 -1.56 17.05 -20.74
C LYS A 75 -1.94 18.04 -21.86
N ASN A 76 -2.88 18.94 -21.60
CA ASN A 76 -3.31 19.97 -22.55
C ASN A 76 -2.45 21.24 -22.50
N SER A 77 -1.54 21.35 -21.52
CA SER A 77 -0.64 22.49 -21.36
C SER A 77 0.49 22.45 -22.40
N THR A 78 0.77 23.60 -23.01
CA THR A 78 1.93 23.78 -23.91
C THR A 78 3.22 24.12 -23.14
N LYS A 79 3.16 24.22 -21.79
CA LYS A 79 4.34 24.56 -20.98
C LYS A 79 5.33 23.40 -20.97
N ILE A 80 6.52 23.65 -21.50
CA ILE A 80 7.65 22.71 -21.46
C ILE A 80 8.73 23.29 -20.54
N PHE A 81 9.21 22.47 -19.61
CA PHE A 81 10.26 22.86 -18.67
C PHE A 81 11.60 22.28 -19.09
N LYS A 82 12.65 23.09 -19.00
CA LYS A 82 14.02 22.68 -19.38
C LYS A 82 14.65 21.69 -18.41
N ASN A 83 14.20 21.65 -17.15
CA ASN A 83 14.68 20.73 -16.13
C ASN A 83 13.65 20.58 -14.99
N GLY A 84 13.84 19.55 -14.15
CA GLY A 84 12.96 19.26 -13.02
C GLY A 84 12.87 20.39 -11.99
N ALA A 85 13.95 21.15 -11.77
CA ALA A 85 13.94 22.27 -10.84
C ALA A 85 13.03 23.42 -11.31
N ALA A 86 13.03 23.73 -12.61
CA ALA A 86 12.14 24.73 -13.20
C ALA A 86 10.67 24.30 -13.13
N LEU A 87 10.39 23.01 -13.33
CA LEU A 87 9.05 22.43 -13.16
C LEU A 87 8.59 22.56 -11.70
N LEU A 88 9.40 22.08 -10.76
CA LEU A 88 9.05 22.12 -9.33
C LEU A 88 8.86 23.55 -8.83
N LYS A 89 9.64 24.51 -9.33
CA LYS A 89 9.49 25.93 -8.98
C LYS A 89 8.20 26.56 -9.53
N ASP A 90 7.69 26.12 -10.68
CA ASP A 90 6.39 26.56 -11.20
C ASP A 90 5.24 25.89 -10.44
N ALA A 91 5.40 24.60 -10.11
CA ALA A 91 4.37 23.80 -9.43
C ALA A 91 4.21 24.10 -7.93
N LEU A 92 5.27 24.57 -7.26
CA LEU A 92 5.28 24.93 -5.84
C LEU A 92 5.12 26.44 -5.60
N LYS A 93 4.91 27.23 -6.66
CA LYS A 93 4.52 28.64 -6.55
C LYS A 93 3.03 28.71 -6.27
N ASP A 94 2.66 28.39 -5.04
CA ASP A 94 1.57 29.08 -4.34
C ASP A 94 2.18 30.24 -3.53
#